data_AF-W4VBV5-F1
#
_entry.id   AF-W4VBV5-F1
#
_cell.length_a   1.000
_cell.length_b   1.000
_cell.length_c   1.000
_cell.angle_alpha   90.00
_cell.angle_beta   90.00
_cell.angle_gamma   90.00
#
_symmetry.space_group_name_H-M   'P 1'
#
loop_
_entity.id
_entity.type
_entity.pdbx_description
1 polymer ?
#
loop_
_entity_poly.entity_id
_entity_poly.type
_entity_poly.pdbx_seq_one_letter_code
_entity_poly.pdbx_strand_id
1 'polypeptide(L)'
;MADSGFVLADIEKLVQFEEQSQEAIEEFDAIKKEFERINQTLLSKWKGEGADAYRQETDHILTNIGGIKDVLDAINNGAIKAIKENYLMLDEELGQFNRNPQAADENG
;
A
#
# COMPACT_ATOMS: atom_id res chain seq x y z
N MET A 1 -5.18 42.99 9.08
CA MET A 1 -4.11 42.16 8.51
C MET A 1 -4.68 40.75 8.49
N ALA A 2 -5.29 40.35 7.38
CA ALA A 2 -5.78 38.98 7.25
C ALA A 2 -4.54 38.09 7.19
N ASP A 3 -4.38 37.25 8.20
CA ASP A 3 -3.42 36.15 8.20
C ASP A 3 -3.81 35.24 7.04
N SER A 4 -3.28 35.51 5.84
CA SER A 4 -3.49 34.67 4.67
C SER A 4 -2.64 33.42 4.86
N GLY A 5 -3.05 32.59 5.82
CA GLY A 5 -2.49 31.27 6.02
C GLY A 5 -2.67 30.52 4.72
N PHE A 6 -1.57 30.27 4.02
CA PHE A 6 -1.56 29.38 2.87
C PHE A 6 -2.17 28.04 3.29
N VAL A 7 -3.21 27.62 2.58
CA VAL A 7 -3.89 26.36 2.87
C VAL A 7 -3.06 25.25 2.25
N LEU A 8 -2.26 24.58 3.08
CA LEU A 8 -1.62 23.31 2.75
C LEU A 8 -2.70 22.28 2.40
N ALA A 9 -2.49 21.51 1.34
CA ALA A 9 -3.38 20.40 1.01
C ALA A 9 -3.44 19.38 2.16
N ASP A 10 -4.64 19.16 2.71
CA ASP A 10 -4.87 18.14 3.73
C ASP A 10 -4.81 16.73 3.09
N ILE A 11 -3.61 16.16 3.12
CA ILE A 11 -3.32 14.80 2.64
C ILE A 11 -3.31 13.77 3.78
N GLU A 12 -3.76 14.12 4.99
CA GLU A 12 -3.68 13.25 6.16
C GLU A 12 -4.34 11.89 5.90
N LYS A 13 -5.50 11.90 5.23
CA LYS A 13 -6.21 10.67 4.85
C LYS A 13 -5.45 9.79 3.87
N LEU A 14 -4.66 10.37 2.96
CA LEU A 14 -3.84 9.61 2.03
C LEU A 14 -2.64 8.99 2.74
N VAL A 15 -2.03 9.73 3.67
CA VAL A 15 -0.93 9.22 4.51
C VAL A 15 -1.42 8.10 5.42
N GLN A 16 -2.56 8.28 6.10
CA GLN A 16 -3.17 7.24 6.93
C GLN A 16 -3.52 6.00 6.11
N PHE A 17 -4.03 6.15 4.89
CA PHE A 17 -4.33 5.01 4.03
C PHE A 17 -3.07 4.26 3.60
N GLU A 18 -1.99 4.97 3.25
CA GLU A 18 -0.70 4.36 2.90
C GLU A 18 -0.13 3.53 4.07
N GLU A 19 -0.16 4.10 5.28
CA GLU A 19 0.28 3.44 6.51
C GLU A 19 -0.56 2.19 6.82
N GLN A 20 -1.89 2.34 6.84
CA GLN A 20 -2.80 1.22 7.11
C GLN A 20 -2.70 0.11 6.06
N SER A 21 -2.50 0.48 4.79
CA SER A 21 -2.32 -0.49 3.72
C SER A 21 -0.98 -1.23 3.86
N GLN A 22 0.07 -0.56 4.31
CA GLN A 22 1.37 -1.20 4.56
C GLN A 22 1.30 -2.16 5.75
N GLU A 23 0.66 -1.75 6.85
CA GLU A 23 0.41 -2.62 8.01
C GLU A 23 -0.39 -3.87 7.60
N ALA A 24 -1.45 -3.70 6.79
CA ALA A 24 -2.25 -4.82 6.31
C ALA A 24 -1.44 -5.80 5.44
N ILE A 25 -0.52 -5.30 4.60
CA ILE A 25 0.38 -6.15 3.80
C ILE A 25 1.31 -6.97 4.71
N GLU A 26 1.87 -6.34 5.75
CA GLU A 26 2.77 -7.00 6.70
C GLU A 26 2.07 -8.05 7.55
N GLU A 27 0.88 -7.73 8.08
CA GLU A 27 0.04 -8.68 8.80
C GLU A 27 -0.33 -9.89 7.93
N PHE A 28 -0.69 -9.62 6.68
CA PHE A 28 -1.04 -10.67 5.72
C PHE A 28 0.14 -11.59 5.41
N ASP A 29 1.35 -11.04 5.24
CA ASP A 29 2.59 -11.80 5.08
C ASP A 29 2.90 -12.68 6.32
N ALA A 30 2.65 -12.15 7.52
CA ALA A 30 2.84 -12.89 8.76
C ALA A 30 1.86 -14.08 8.86
N ILE A 31 0.58 -13.85 8.53
CA ILE A 31 -0.43 -14.91 8.50
C ILE A 31 -0.06 -15.99 7.49
N LYS A 32 0.39 -15.62 6.29
CA LYS A 32 0.85 -16.57 5.27
C LYS A 32 1.98 -17.45 5.79
N LYS A 33 3.01 -16.86 6.41
CA LYS A 33 4.15 -17.60 6.98
C LYS A 33 3.72 -18.58 8.06
N GLU A 34 2.81 -18.16 8.94
CA GLU A 34 2.29 -19.05 9.99
C GLU A 34 1.44 -20.19 9.41
N PHE A 35 0.62 -19.90 8.39
CA PHE A 35 -0.13 -20.94 7.68
C PHE A 35 0.80 -21.98 7.03
N GLU A 36 1.85 -21.53 6.32
CA GLU A 36 2.88 -22.41 5.75
C GLU A 36 3.55 -23.27 6.83
N ARG A 37 3.94 -22.67 7.96
CA ARG A 37 4.58 -23.37 9.07
C ARG A 37 3.68 -24.45 9.69
N ILE A 38 2.40 -24.13 9.90
CA ILE A 38 1.41 -25.07 10.43
C ILE A 38 1.24 -26.24 9.45
N ASN A 39 1.08 -25.96 8.16
CA ASN A 39 0.87 -26.98 7.13
C ASN A 39 2.09 -27.90 6.99
N GLN A 40 3.30 -27.34 6.98
CA GLN A 40 4.54 -28.13 6.97
C GLN A 40 4.64 -29.05 8.19
N THR A 41 4.32 -28.52 9.38
CA THR A 41 4.36 -29.31 10.62
C THR A 41 3.35 -30.45 10.58
N LEU A 42 2.12 -30.19 10.12
CA LEU A 42 1.06 -31.19 10.00
C LEU A 42 1.43 -32.29 9.00
N LEU A 43 1.83 -31.91 7.78
CA LEU A 43 2.18 -32.83 6.69
C LEU A 43 3.50 -33.57 6.92
N SER A 44 4.35 -33.11 7.85
CA SER A 44 5.52 -33.87 8.29
C SER A 44 5.10 -35.14 9.05
N LYS A 45 4.02 -35.07 9.83
CA LYS A 45 3.53 -36.14 10.71
C LYS A 45 2.40 -36.95 10.09
N TRP A 46 1.61 -36.36 9.20
CA TRP A 46 0.48 -37.00 8.54
C TRP A 46 0.85 -37.41 7.10
N LYS A 47 0.59 -38.68 6.76
CA LYS A 47 0.87 -39.29 5.45
C LYS A 47 -0.35 -40.07 4.94
N GLY A 48 -0.40 -40.29 3.63
CA GLY A 48 -1.48 -41.01 2.93
C GLY A 48 -2.36 -40.07 2.09
N GLU A 49 -3.33 -40.64 1.38
CA GLU A 49 -4.17 -39.90 0.41
C GLU A 49 -4.84 -38.65 1.00
N GLY A 50 -5.31 -38.71 2.26
CA GLY A 50 -5.89 -37.55 2.93
C GLY A 50 -4.90 -36.40 3.14
N ALA A 51 -3.63 -36.70 3.38
CA ALA A 51 -2.58 -35.69 3.50
C ALA A 51 -2.23 -35.07 2.14
N ASP A 52 -2.30 -35.85 1.07
CA ASP A 52 -2.04 -35.35 -0.28
C ASP A 52 -3.19 -34.45 -0.79
N ALA A 53 -4.44 -34.84 -0.54
CA ALA A 53 -5.61 -33.99 -0.81
C ALA A 53 -5.57 -32.69 0.00
N TYR A 54 -5.22 -32.77 1.29
CA TYR A 54 -5.04 -31.59 2.12
C TYR A 54 -3.94 -30.67 1.59
N ARG A 55 -2.78 -31.22 1.19
CA ARG A 55 -1.68 -30.43 0.62
C ARG A 55 -2.16 -29.66 -0.61
N GLN A 56 -2.89 -30.34 -1.50
CA GLN A 56 -3.39 -29.72 -2.73
C GLN A 56 -4.27 -28.51 -2.43
N GLU A 57 -5.16 -28.60 -1.43
CA GLU A 57 -5.98 -27.45 -1.04
C GLU A 57 -5.21 -26.35 -0.33
N THR A 58 -4.21 -26.71 0.50
CA THR A 58 -3.35 -25.69 1.09
C THR A 58 -2.52 -24.94 0.06
N ASP A 59 -2.07 -25.61 -1.01
CA ASP A 59 -1.33 -24.99 -2.12
C ASP A 59 -2.24 -24.05 -2.95
N HIS A 60 -3.50 -24.44 -3.16
CA HIS A 60 -4.52 -23.58 -3.77
C HIS A 60 -4.78 -22.32 -2.93
N ILE A 61 -4.94 -22.48 -1.62
CA ILE A 61 -5.11 -21.35 -0.69
C ILE A 61 -3.90 -20.42 -0.74
N LEU A 62 -2.67 -20.96 -0.69
CA LEU A 62 -1.43 -20.17 -0.77
C LEU A 62 -1.30 -19.39 -2.08
N THR A 63 -1.73 -19.98 -3.19
CA THR A 63 -1.74 -19.33 -4.51
C THR A 63 -2.69 -18.13 -4.52
N ASN A 64 -3.92 -18.31 -4.03
CA ASN A 64 -4.91 -17.24 -3.96
C ASN A 64 -4.46 -16.11 -3.01
N ILE A 65 -3.86 -16.47 -1.88
CA ILE A 65 -3.28 -15.54 -0.91
C ILE A 65 -2.18 -14.71 -1.59
N GLY A 66 -1.28 -15.34 -2.35
CA GLY A 66 -0.24 -14.62 -3.11
C GLY A 66 -0.82 -13.53 -4.02
N GLY A 67 -1.87 -13.85 -4.78
CA GLY A 67 -2.51 -12.88 -5.67
C GLY A 67 -3.16 -11.70 -4.95
N ILE A 68 -3.71 -11.89 -3.75
CA ILE A 68 -4.27 -10.79 -2.94
C ILE A 68 -3.18 -9.83 -2.48
N LYS A 69 -2.03 -10.36 -2.05
CA LYS A 69 -0.87 -9.53 -1.68
C LYS A 69 -0.43 -8.67 -2.87
N ASP A 70 -0.29 -9.25 -4.06
CA ASP A 70 0.15 -8.52 -5.24
C ASP A 70 -0.82 -7.36 -5.59
N VAL A 71 -2.12 -7.56 -5.40
CA VAL A 71 -3.13 -6.49 -5.59
C VAL A 71 -2.98 -5.38 -4.54
N LEU A 72 -2.79 -5.73 -3.27
CA LEU A 72 -2.59 -4.75 -2.19
C LEU A 72 -1.30 -3.95 -2.41
N ASP A 73 -0.21 -4.62 -2.79
CA ASP A 73 1.06 -3.99 -3.14
C ASP A 73 0.91 -3.05 -4.33
N ALA A 74 0.18 -3.45 -5.39
CA ALA A 74 -0.05 -2.61 -6.57
C ALA A 74 -0.88 -1.36 -6.26
N ILE A 75 -1.89 -1.47 -5.38
CA ILE A 75 -2.69 -0.32 -4.95
C ILE A 75 -1.84 0.64 -4.12
N ASN A 76 -1.12 0.13 -3.13
CA ASN A 76 -0.37 0.95 -2.19
C ASN A 76 0.85 1.63 -2.87
N ASN A 77 1.71 0.81 -3.48
CA ASN A 77 2.96 1.29 -4.08
C ASN A 77 2.78 1.90 -5.48
N GLY A 78 1.66 1.63 -6.14
CA GLY A 78 1.34 2.20 -7.45
C GLY A 78 0.45 3.43 -7.32
N ALA A 79 -0.85 3.21 -7.08
CA ALA A 79 -1.84 4.27 -7.18
C ALA A 79 -1.74 5.29 -6.03
N ILE A 80 -1.68 4.83 -4.77
CA ILE A 80 -1.73 5.72 -3.60
C ILE A 80 -0.47 6.56 -3.49
N LYS A 81 0.70 5.93 -3.64
CA LYS A 81 1.97 6.65 -3.65
C LYS A 81 2.05 7.69 -4.76
N ALA A 82 1.65 7.33 -5.99
CA ALA A 82 1.63 8.27 -7.11
C ALA A 82 0.65 9.44 -6.87
N ILE A 83 -0.53 9.18 -6.28
CA ILE A 83 -1.49 10.22 -5.92
C ILE A 83 -0.87 11.17 -4.89
N LYS A 84 -0.27 10.64 -3.82
CA LYS A 84 0.39 11.44 -2.78
C LYS A 84 1.53 12.29 -3.35
N GLU A 85 2.39 11.72 -4.20
CA GLU A 85 3.49 12.45 -4.84
C GLU A 85 2.98 13.59 -5.73
N ASN A 86 1.96 13.35 -6.56
CA ASN A 86 1.35 14.40 -7.39
C ASN A 86 0.72 15.51 -6.53
N TYR A 87 0.06 15.17 -5.42
CA TYR A 87 -0.50 16.16 -4.51
C TYR A 87 0.56 17.02 -3.84
N LEU A 88 1.67 16.42 -3.39
CA LEU A 88 2.80 17.15 -2.81
C LEU A 88 3.46 18.09 -3.83
N MET A 89 3.61 17.64 -5.08
CA MET A 89 4.15 18.46 -6.16
C MET A 89 3.25 19.66 -6.47
N LEU A 90 1.93 19.44 -6.55
CA LEU A 90 0.95 20.52 -6.75
C LEU A 90 0.95 21.54 -5.60
N ASP A 91 1.06 21.07 -4.36
CA ASP A 91 1.15 21.95 -3.18
C ASP A 91 2.42 22.80 -3.21
N GLU A 92 3.56 22.21 -3.60
CA GLU A 92 4.82 22.94 -3.77
C GLU A 92 4.74 23.98 -4.90
N GLU A 93 4.22 23.61 -6.08
CA GLU A 93 4.04 24.53 -7.21
C GLU A 93 3.12 25.70 -6.87
N LEU A 94 1.99 25.43 -6.22
CA LEU A 94 1.06 26.46 -5.76
C LEU A 94 1.71 27.35 -4.68
N GLY A 95 2.48 26.76 -3.77
CA GLY A 95 3.25 27.50 -2.77
C GLY A 95 4.29 28.43 -3.40
N GLN A 96 4.99 27.98 -4.44
CA GLN A 96 5.96 28.79 -5.18
C GLN A 96 5.28 29.93 -5.96
N PHE A 97 4.20 29.62 -6.69
CA PHE A 97 3.40 30.62 -7.40
C PHE A 97 2.88 31.71 -6.46
N ASN A 98 2.32 31.30 -5.32
CA ASN A 98 1.76 32.22 -4.34
C ASN A 98 2.82 33.08 -3.63
N ARG A 99 4.04 32.56 -3.44
CA ARG A 99 5.15 33.32 -2.84
C ARG A 99 5.77 34.33 -3.81
N ASN A 100 5.69 34.10 -5.11
CA ASN A 100 6.27 34.99 -6.11
C ASN A 100 5.38 35.10 -7.38
N PRO A 101 4.21 35.76 -7.28
CA PRO A 101 3.21 35.79 -8.36
C PRO A 101 3.68 36.53 -9.62
N GLN A 102 4.73 37.36 -9.55
CA GLN A 102 5.25 38.16 -10.66
C GLN A 102 6.23 37.41 -11.58
N ALA A 103 6.74 36.23 -11.20
CA ALA A 103 7.66 35.46 -12.06
C ALA A 103 6.96 34.84 -13.30
N ALA A 104 5.63 34.81 -13.32
CA ALA A 104 4.84 34.32 -14.45
C ALA A 104 4.63 35.37 -15.56
N ASP A 105 4.73 36.67 -15.26
CA ASP A 105 4.44 37.75 -16.20
C ASP A 105 5.67 38.27 -16.97
N GLU A 106 6.89 37.88 -16.60
CA GLU A 106 8.12 38.38 -17.27
C GLU A 106 8.51 37.61 -18.54
N ASN A 107 7.77 36.56 -18.92
CA ASN A 107 7.95 35.82 -20.18
C ASN A 107 6.76 35.95 -21.16
N GLY A 108 5.87 36.93 -20.95
CA GLY A 108 4.76 37.28 -21.86
C GLY A 108 5.14 38.27 -22.94
#